data_AF-A0A1F3CB52-F1
#
_entry.id   AF-A0A1F3CB52-F1
#
_cell.length_a   1.000
_cell.length_b   1.000
_cell.length_c   1.000
_cell.angle_alpha   90.00
_cell.angle_beta   90.00
_cell.angle_gamma   90.00
#
_symmetry.space_group_name_H-M   'P 1'
#
loop_
_entity.id
_entity.type
_entity.pdbx_description
1 polymer ?
#
loop_
_entity_poly.entity_id
_entity_poly.type
_entity_poly.pdbx_seq_one_letter_code
_entity_poly.pdbx_strand_id
1 'polypeptide(L)'
;MNIEIKKYLFDIKESIYSIEKFLEDKRDFNVYLGNKMLRRAVEREFEIIGEAMSRIEKLDSEIEISSKRQIISMRNRVIHGYDKIDNEIIWGTIIKHLPTLKTDIENLLK
;
A
#
# COMPACT_ATOMS: atom_id res chain seq x y z
N MET A 1 -5.61 18.63 11.70
CA MET A 1 -4.88 17.34 11.60
C MET A 1 -3.45 17.52 12.11
N ASN A 2 -2.97 16.61 12.97
CA ASN A 2 -1.60 16.63 13.50
C ASN A 2 -0.56 16.60 12.36
N ILE A 3 0.53 17.36 12.48
CA ILE A 3 1.60 17.44 11.48
C ILE A 3 2.26 16.07 11.22
N GLU A 4 2.38 15.23 12.23
CA GLU A 4 2.91 13.87 12.11
C GLU A 4 1.99 12.97 11.31
N ILE A 5 0.68 13.03 11.56
CA ILE A 5 -0.34 12.30 10.78
C ILE A 5 -0.27 12.75 9.32
N LYS A 6 -0.20 14.08 9.07
CA LYS A 6 -0.10 14.61 7.71
C LYS A 6 1.15 14.09 6.98
N LYS A 7 2.29 14.00 7.66
CA LYS A 7 3.52 13.40 7.11
C LYS A 7 3.29 11.94 6.70
N TYR A 8 2.70 11.11 7.57
CA TYR A 8 2.44 9.71 7.25
C TYR A 8 1.42 9.53 6.11
N LEU A 9 0.41 10.40 6.04
CA LEU A 9 -0.52 10.42 4.90
C LEU A 9 0.20 10.76 3.58
N PHE A 10 1.19 11.67 3.61
CA PHE A 10 2.04 11.93 2.45
C PHE A 10 2.92 10.74 2.08
N ASP A 11 3.54 10.07 3.06
CA ASP A 11 4.33 8.85 2.80
C ASP A 11 3.47 7.78 2.10
N ILE A 12 2.24 7.55 2.59
CA ILE A 12 1.29 6.64 1.96
C ILE A 12 0.95 7.08 0.54
N LYS A 13 0.65 8.37 0.34
CA LYS A 13 0.33 8.92 -0.98
C LYS A 13 1.46 8.63 -1.97
N GLU A 14 2.69 9.04 -1.66
CA GLU A 14 3.84 8.85 -2.55
C GLU A 14 4.08 7.37 -2.89
N SER A 15 3.91 6.46 -1.93
CA SER A 15 4.01 5.02 -2.17
C SER A 15 2.93 4.49 -3.10
N ILE A 16 1.68 4.94 -2.95
CA ILE A 16 0.59 4.57 -3.88
C ILE A 16 0.94 5.01 -5.30
N TYR A 17 1.34 6.27 -5.49
CA TYR A 17 1.70 6.80 -6.80
C TYR A 17 2.91 6.07 -7.40
N SER A 18 3.87 5.66 -6.58
CA SER A 18 5.02 4.86 -7.01
C SER A 18 4.58 3.48 -7.51
N ILE A 19 3.71 2.77 -6.78
CA ILE A 19 3.14 1.49 -7.22
C ILE A 19 2.42 1.66 -8.56
N GLU A 20 1.56 2.66 -8.70
CA GLU A 20 0.83 2.91 -9.95
C GLU A 20 1.79 3.18 -11.12
N LYS A 21 2.84 3.97 -10.88
CA LYS A 21 3.88 4.25 -11.87
C LYS A 21 4.65 3.00 -12.28
N PHE A 22 4.99 2.13 -11.34
CA PHE A 22 5.74 0.89 -11.63
C PHE A 22 4.93 -0.11 -12.47
N LEU A 23 3.62 -0.11 -12.32
CA LEU A 23 2.72 -1.06 -13.00
C LEU A 23 2.25 -0.58 -14.37
N GLU A 24 2.49 0.70 -14.70
CA GLU A 24 2.07 1.36 -15.93
C GLU A 24 0.56 1.15 -16.23
N ASP A 25 0.12 1.50 -17.43
CA ASP A 25 -1.31 1.48 -17.79
C ASP A 25 -1.90 0.08 -17.95
N LYS A 26 -1.07 -0.94 -18.23
CA LYS A 26 -1.57 -2.27 -18.60
C LYS A 26 -1.88 -3.19 -17.43
N ARG A 27 -1.43 -2.86 -16.20
CA ARG A 27 -1.61 -3.65 -14.96
C ARG A 27 -1.75 -5.16 -15.26
N ASP A 28 -0.66 -5.76 -15.76
CA ASP A 28 -0.63 -7.17 -16.15
C ASP A 28 0.04 -8.03 -15.06
N PHE A 29 -0.70 -9.00 -14.54
CA PHE A 29 -0.22 -9.89 -13.48
C PHE A 29 0.96 -10.76 -13.92
N ASN A 30 1.00 -11.23 -15.16
CA ASN A 30 2.10 -12.06 -15.66
C ASN A 30 3.38 -11.25 -15.82
N VAL A 31 3.27 -9.97 -16.22
CA VAL A 31 4.41 -9.04 -16.27
C VAL A 31 4.95 -8.79 -14.85
N TYR A 32 4.07 -8.52 -13.89
CA TYR A 32 4.42 -8.42 -12.48
C TYR A 32 5.11 -9.69 -11.95
N LEU A 33 4.52 -10.86 -12.20
CA LEU A 33 5.04 -12.16 -11.76
C LEU A 33 6.33 -12.57 -12.49
N GLY A 34 6.57 -12.09 -13.70
CA GLY A 34 7.79 -12.31 -14.46
C GLY A 34 8.96 -11.41 -14.01
N ASN A 35 8.67 -10.22 -13.46
CA ASN A 35 9.69 -9.21 -13.15
C ASN A 35 10.00 -9.12 -11.64
N LYS A 36 11.09 -9.76 -11.20
CA LYS A 36 11.49 -9.75 -9.78
C LYS A 36 11.76 -8.34 -9.23
N MET A 37 12.35 -7.46 -10.02
CA MET A 37 12.65 -6.08 -9.58
C MET A 37 11.36 -5.31 -9.33
N LEU A 38 10.39 -5.42 -10.23
CA LEU A 38 9.06 -4.82 -10.08
C LEU A 38 8.37 -5.32 -8.81
N ARG A 39 8.40 -6.64 -8.56
CA ARG A 39 7.82 -7.19 -7.32
C ARG A 39 8.46 -6.62 -6.07
N ARG A 40 9.79 -6.56 -6.01
CA ARG A 40 10.50 -5.99 -4.86
C ARG A 40 10.20 -4.50 -4.67
N ALA A 41 10.07 -3.74 -5.75
CA ALA A 41 9.69 -2.33 -5.68
C ALA A 41 8.29 -2.18 -5.08
N VAL A 42 7.32 -2.95 -5.58
CA VAL A 42 5.93 -2.93 -5.06
C VAL A 42 5.85 -3.40 -3.60
N GLU A 43 6.54 -4.49 -3.26
CA GLU A 43 6.65 -4.99 -1.87
C GLU A 43 7.16 -3.89 -0.94
N ARG A 44 8.21 -3.17 -1.35
CA ARG A 44 8.78 -2.07 -0.56
C ARG A 44 7.79 -0.93 -0.31
N GLU A 45 7.02 -0.55 -1.33
CA GLU A 45 5.99 0.50 -1.16
C GLU A 45 4.88 0.03 -0.20
N PHE A 46 4.48 -1.23 -0.24
CA PHE A 46 3.52 -1.77 0.74
C PHE A 46 4.06 -1.80 2.18
N GLU A 47 5.36 -2.05 2.37
CA GLU A 47 5.98 -1.93 3.70
C GLU A 47 5.87 -0.51 4.25
N ILE A 48 6.16 0.50 3.42
CA ILE A 48 6.09 1.92 3.79
C ILE A 48 4.64 2.30 4.14
N ILE A 49 3.69 1.93 3.27
CA ILE A 49 2.26 2.17 3.51
C ILE A 49 1.83 1.53 4.84
N GLY A 50 2.19 0.27 5.08
CA GLY A 50 1.81 -0.44 6.29
C GLY A 50 2.41 0.15 7.58
N GLU A 51 3.68 0.57 7.54
CA GLU A 51 4.33 1.26 8.67
C GLU A 51 3.65 2.59 8.96
N ALA A 52 3.44 3.43 7.94
CA ALA A 52 2.77 4.71 8.07
C ALA A 52 1.35 4.55 8.63
N MET A 53 0.60 3.56 8.13
CA MET A 53 -0.75 3.23 8.63
C MET A 53 -0.74 2.83 10.11
N SER A 54 0.23 2.02 10.54
CA SER A 54 0.36 1.64 11.95
C SER A 54 0.73 2.84 12.84
N ARG A 55 1.53 3.79 12.35
CA ARG A 55 1.86 5.02 13.08
C ARG A 55 0.65 5.93 13.22
N ILE A 56 -0.12 6.11 12.15
CA ILE A 56 -1.37 6.87 12.17
C ILE A 56 -2.33 6.24 13.20
N GLU A 57 -2.53 4.92 13.19
CA GLU A 57 -3.41 4.23 14.13
C GLU A 57 -3.05 4.46 15.61
N LYS A 58 -1.75 4.58 15.92
CA LYS A 58 -1.29 4.85 17.28
C LYS A 58 -1.49 6.30 17.70
N LEU A 59 -1.41 7.23 16.76
CA LEU A 59 -1.59 8.67 17.00
C LEU A 59 -3.07 9.06 17.05
N ASP A 60 -3.87 8.43 16.22
CA ASP A 60 -5.30 8.65 16.10
C ASP A 60 -5.98 7.33 15.70
N SER A 61 -6.62 6.69 16.68
CA SER A 61 -7.34 5.43 16.45
C SER A 61 -8.72 5.64 15.84
N GLU A 62 -9.26 6.86 15.90
CA GLU A 62 -10.59 7.22 15.39
C GLU A 62 -10.57 7.64 13.93
N ILE A 63 -9.39 7.92 13.36
CA ILE A 63 -9.26 8.24 11.94
C ILE A 63 -9.74 7.08 11.05
N GLU A 64 -10.76 7.38 10.25
CA GLU A 64 -11.37 6.41 9.36
C GLU A 64 -10.60 6.32 8.04
N ILE A 65 -9.97 5.16 7.83
CA ILE A 65 -9.35 4.79 6.55
C ILE A 65 -9.86 3.42 6.17
N SER A 66 -10.46 3.31 4.99
CA SER A 66 -10.97 2.07 4.45
C SER A 66 -9.84 1.07 4.20
N SER A 67 -10.11 -0.22 4.36
CA SER A 67 -9.13 -1.29 4.16
C SER A 67 -7.87 -1.22 5.05
N LYS A 68 -7.87 -0.39 6.11
CA LYS A 68 -6.74 -0.23 7.06
C LYS A 68 -6.20 -1.57 7.56
N ARG A 69 -7.08 -2.46 8.03
CA ARG A 69 -6.69 -3.79 8.55
C ARG A 69 -6.06 -4.67 7.47
N GLN A 70 -6.61 -4.66 6.27
CA GLN A 70 -6.09 -5.45 5.14
C GLN A 70 -4.68 -4.97 4.76
N ILE A 71 -4.43 -3.67 4.78
CA ILE A 71 -3.14 -3.09 4.42
C ILE A 71 -2.08 -3.30 5.50
N ILE A 72 -2.45 -3.18 6.78
CA ILE A 72 -1.55 -3.56 7.88
C ILE A 72 -1.22 -5.06 7.82
N SER A 73 -2.22 -5.90 7.54
CA SER A 73 -2.01 -7.34 7.35
C SER A 73 -1.11 -7.64 6.14
N MET A 74 -1.19 -6.83 5.08
CA MET A 74 -0.35 -6.98 3.90
C MET A 74 1.13 -6.77 4.22
N ARG A 75 1.48 -5.76 5.04
CA ARG A 75 2.85 -5.56 5.54
C ARG A 75 3.41 -6.84 6.16
N ASN A 76 2.64 -7.47 7.06
CA ASN A 76 3.08 -8.70 7.71
C ASN A 76 3.28 -9.83 6.69
N ARG A 77 2.42 -9.92 5.67
CA ARG A 77 2.54 -10.91 4.59
C ARG A 77 3.79 -10.68 3.74
N VAL A 78 4.05 -9.44 3.33
CA VAL A 78 5.23 -9.05 2.54
C VAL A 78 6.54 -9.40 3.28
N ILE A 79 6.57 -9.23 4.60
CA ILE A 79 7.72 -9.57 5.45
C ILE A 79 7.94 -11.10 5.56
N HIS A 80 6.89 -11.92 5.38
CA HIS A 80 6.94 -13.37 5.57
C HIS A 80 7.26 -14.20 4.30
N GLY A 81 7.12 -13.65 3.08
CA GLY A 81 7.95 -14.01 1.92
C GLY A 81 7.41 -14.95 0.80
N TYR A 82 7.68 -14.50 -0.44
CA TYR A 82 7.94 -15.15 -1.76
C TYR A 82 7.20 -16.39 -2.29
N ASP A 83 6.22 -16.96 -1.59
CA ASP A 83 5.44 -18.01 -2.24
C ASP A 83 4.54 -17.45 -3.36
N LYS A 84 4.04 -18.32 -4.25
CA LYS A 84 3.16 -17.91 -5.35
C LYS A 84 1.84 -17.32 -4.82
N ILE A 85 1.39 -17.78 -3.65
CA ILE A 85 0.14 -17.35 -3.00
C ILE A 85 0.26 -15.88 -2.56
N ASP A 86 1.41 -15.46 -2.04
CA ASP A 86 1.67 -14.09 -1.61
C ASP A 86 1.65 -13.12 -2.79
N ASN A 87 2.16 -13.51 -3.96
CA ASN A 87 2.12 -12.69 -5.17
C ASN A 87 0.68 -12.44 -5.65
N GLU A 88 -0.17 -13.46 -5.64
CA GLU A 88 -1.59 -13.33 -5.98
C GLU A 88 -2.35 -12.44 -4.99
N ILE A 89 -1.99 -12.52 -3.70
CA ILE A 89 -2.58 -11.70 -2.64
C ILE A 89 -2.16 -10.22 -2.75
N ILE A 90 -0.87 -9.96 -2.96
CA ILE A 90 -0.34 -8.60 -3.21
C ILE A 90 -1.04 -8.02 -4.44
N TRP A 91 -1.12 -8.79 -5.53
CA TRP A 91 -1.81 -8.37 -6.74
C TRP A 91 -3.29 -8.06 -6.49
N GLY A 92 -4.00 -8.94 -5.81
CA GLY A 92 -5.39 -8.71 -5.43
C GLY A 92 -5.57 -7.42 -4.61
N THR A 93 -4.60 -7.06 -3.79
CA THR A 93 -4.61 -5.84 -2.98
C THR A 93 -4.36 -4.59 -3.80
N ILE A 94 -3.44 -4.64 -4.77
CA ILE A 94 -3.21 -3.58 -5.75
C ILE A 94 -4.49 -3.26 -6.51
N ILE A 95 -5.23 -4.30 -6.94
CA ILE A 95 -6.43 -4.11 -7.76
C ILE A 95 -7.64 -3.68 -6.93
N LYS A 96 -7.84 -4.26 -5.74
CA LYS A 96 -9.08 -4.08 -4.96
C LYS A 96 -9.00 -3.01 -3.87
N HIS A 97 -7.86 -2.92 -3.17
CA HIS A 97 -7.74 -2.11 -1.95
C HIS A 97 -6.97 -0.82 -2.17
N LEU A 98 -5.93 -0.84 -3.01
CA LEU A 98 -5.10 0.34 -3.29
C LEU A 98 -5.89 1.53 -3.87
N PRO A 99 -6.86 1.37 -4.80
CA PRO A 99 -7.64 2.50 -5.31
C PRO A 99 -8.50 3.15 -4.22
N THR A 100 -9.12 2.34 -3.36
CA THR A 100 -9.93 2.83 -2.23
C THR A 100 -9.06 3.59 -1.25
N LEU A 101 -7.89 3.03 -0.88
CA LEU A 101 -6.94 3.71 -0.01
C LEU A 101 -6.51 5.05 -0.62
N LYS A 102 -6.21 5.10 -1.92
CA LYS A 102 -5.84 6.34 -2.61
C LYS A 102 -6.89 7.44 -2.40
N THR A 103 -8.16 7.11 -2.62
CA THR A 103 -9.27 8.05 -2.42
C THR A 103 -9.34 8.56 -0.97
N ASP A 104 -9.20 7.68 0.01
CA ASP A 104 -9.25 8.07 1.43
C ASP A 104 -8.10 9.03 1.78
N ILE A 105 -6.88 8.69 1.38
CA ILE A 105 -5.68 9.50 1.66
C ILE A 105 -5.76 10.86 0.98
N GLU A 106 -6.24 10.91 -0.26
CA GLU A 106 -6.46 12.17 -0.96
C GLU A 106 -7.55 13.03 -0.30
N ASN A 107 -8.61 12.42 0.24
CA ASN A 107 -9.64 13.16 0.96
C ASN A 107 -9.15 13.68 2.32
N LEU A 108 -8.32 12.91 3.04
CA LEU A 108 -7.74 13.34 4.31
C LEU A 108 -6.67 14.43 4.15
N LEU A 109 -6.03 14.53 2.98
CA LEU A 109 -5.00 15.53 2.69
C LEU A 109 -5.53 16.84 2.09
N LYS A 110 -6.81 16.91 1.72
CA LYS A 110 -7.47 18.17 1.32
C LYS A 110 -7.60 19.11 2.51
#